data_AF-A0A847V5D0-F1
#
_entry.id   AF-A0A847V5D0-F1
#
_cell.length_a   1.000
_cell.length_b   1.000
_cell.length_c   1.000
_cell.angle_alpha   90.00
_cell.angle_beta   90.00
_cell.angle_gamma   90.00
#
_symmetry.space_group_name_H-M   'P 1'
#
loop_
_entity.id
_entity.type
_entity.pdbx_description
1 polymer ?
#
loop_
_entity_poly.entity_id
_entity_poly.type
_entity_poly.pdbx_seq_one_letter_code
_entity_poly.pdbx_strand_id
1 'polypeptide(L)'
;MKRYGEIEMRTVRWSIAVLALAAILQGAAAGSFDVTGRWESRYSFGGIEEIMIAEIEQIEESIIGSYAVEVAPSGEGYGGVIFGTIDGDKVKAFYLATRSSGGGDPLTTISFTDGRLVDEETIRGEFHYRDSDQTVLSGPYEAKRI
;
A
#
# COMPACT_ATOMS: atom_id res chain seq x y z
N MET A 1 -56.26 -28.54 27.15
CA MET A 1 -55.49 -27.30 26.92
C MET A 1 -54.09 -27.46 27.51
N LYS A 2 -53.07 -27.77 26.69
CA LYS A 2 -51.62 -27.73 27.01
C LYS A 2 -50.84 -28.12 25.74
N ARG A 3 -50.81 -27.26 24.73
CA ARG A 3 -50.03 -27.45 23.48
C ARG A 3 -49.49 -26.13 22.89
N TYR A 4 -49.46 -25.05 23.67
CA TYR A 4 -48.99 -23.74 23.18
C TYR A 4 -47.53 -23.42 23.54
N GLY A 5 -46.93 -24.04 24.57
CA GLY A 5 -45.57 -23.70 25.02
C GLY A 5 -44.42 -24.38 24.27
N GLU A 6 -44.66 -25.47 23.55
CA GLU A 6 -43.59 -26.23 22.86
C GLU A 6 -43.26 -25.69 21.47
N ILE A 7 -44.20 -24.97 20.85
CA ILE A 7 -44.04 -24.45 19.48
C ILE A 7 -43.19 -23.20 19.49
N GLU A 8 -43.41 -22.26 20.42
CA GLU A 8 -42.64 -21.00 20.52
C GLU A 8 -41.14 -21.23 20.77
N MET A 9 -40.78 -22.18 21.62
CA MET A 9 -39.39 -22.41 22.01
C MET A 9 -38.55 -23.04 20.88
N ARG A 10 -39.19 -23.75 19.93
CA ARG A 10 -38.51 -24.27 18.73
C ARG A 10 -38.23 -23.14 17.74
N THR A 11 -39.21 -22.27 17.45
CA THR A 11 -39.04 -21.16 16.50
C THR A 11 -37.95 -20.18 16.95
N VAL A 12 -37.87 -19.86 18.24
CA VAL A 12 -36.84 -18.96 18.80
C VAL A 12 -35.42 -19.54 18.66
N ARG A 13 -35.25 -20.86 18.83
CA ARG A 13 -33.96 -21.55 18.66
C ARG A 13 -33.45 -21.52 17.21
N TRP A 14 -34.34 -21.65 16.24
CA TRP A 14 -33.97 -21.56 14.82
C TRP A 14 -33.61 -20.13 14.40
N SER A 15 -34.30 -19.11 14.93
CA SER A 15 -33.99 -17.70 14.64
C SER A 15 -32.60 -17.27 15.13
N ILE A 16 -32.17 -17.74 16.31
CA ILE A 16 -30.84 -17.45 16.85
C ILE A 16 -29.75 -18.15 16.01
N ALA A 17 -29.99 -19.39 15.58
CA ALA A 17 -29.05 -20.12 14.72
C ALA A 17 -28.88 -19.46 13.34
N VAL A 18 -29.96 -18.95 12.74
CA VAL A 18 -29.92 -18.22 11.46
C VAL A 18 -29.22 -16.86 11.60
N LEU A 19 -29.44 -16.14 12.70
CA LEU A 19 -28.74 -14.87 12.98
C LEU A 19 -27.23 -15.06 13.24
N ALA A 20 -26.84 -16.12 13.97
CA ALA A 20 -25.44 -16.45 14.16
C ALA A 20 -24.75 -16.85 12.85
N LEU A 21 -25.44 -17.60 11.98
CA LEU A 21 -24.91 -17.97 10.67
C LEU A 21 -24.80 -16.76 9.72
N ALA A 22 -25.75 -15.83 9.77
CA ALA A 22 -25.70 -14.58 9.01
C ALA A 22 -24.55 -13.66 9.47
N ALA A 23 -24.26 -13.61 10.77
CA ALA A 23 -23.13 -12.84 11.30
C ALA A 23 -21.77 -13.46 10.90
N ILE A 24 -21.68 -14.79 10.82
CA ILE A 24 -20.47 -15.50 10.34
C ILE A 24 -20.27 -15.30 8.83
N LEU A 25 -21.35 -15.27 8.05
CA LEU A 25 -21.30 -15.05 6.60
C LEU A 25 -21.07 -13.58 6.20
N GLN A 26 -21.43 -12.62 7.05
CA GLN A 26 -21.20 -11.19 6.80
C GLN A 26 -19.77 -10.73 7.11
N GLY A 27 -18.98 -11.52 7.84
CA GLY A 27 -17.58 -11.21 8.15
C GLY A 27 -16.61 -11.33 6.96
N ALA A 28 -17.07 -11.86 5.82
CA ALA A 28 -16.22 -12.21 4.67
C ALA A 28 -16.27 -11.19 3.51
N ALA A 29 -16.83 -10.00 3.73
CA ALA A 29 -16.91 -8.94 2.72
C ALA A 29 -16.10 -7.68 3.10
N ALA A 30 -15.05 -7.82 3.91
CA ALA A 30 -13.96 -6.87 3.86
C ALA A 30 -13.23 -7.15 2.54
N GLY A 31 -13.37 -6.25 1.55
CA GLY A 31 -12.64 -6.38 0.29
C GLY A 31 -11.17 -6.62 0.59
N SER A 32 -10.60 -7.71 0.05
CA SER A 32 -9.17 -7.94 0.16
C SER A 32 -8.48 -6.87 -0.67
N PHE A 33 -7.84 -5.91 -0.02
CA PHE A 33 -7.00 -4.94 -0.71
C PHE A 33 -5.75 -5.66 -1.24
N ASP A 34 -5.52 -5.53 -2.54
CA ASP A 34 -4.36 -6.10 -3.23
C ASP A 34 -3.52 -4.98 -3.86
N VAL A 35 -2.27 -4.86 -3.43
CA VAL A 35 -1.31 -3.90 -3.97
C VAL A 35 -0.36 -4.49 -5.00
N THR A 36 -0.49 -5.80 -5.30
CA THR A 36 0.31 -6.46 -6.32
C THR A 36 0.09 -5.80 -7.67
N GLY A 37 1.16 -5.38 -8.34
CA GLY A 37 1.09 -4.80 -9.67
C GLY A 37 2.12 -3.70 -9.90
N ARG A 38 1.93 -3.01 -11.03
CA ARG A 38 2.81 -1.93 -11.46
C ARG A 38 2.17 -0.58 -11.13
N TRP A 39 2.96 0.31 -10.55
CA TRP A 39 2.51 1.61 -10.03
C TRP A 39 3.42 2.73 -10.55
N GLU A 40 2.82 3.84 -10.96
CA GLU A 40 3.51 5.05 -11.39
C GLU A 40 3.24 6.19 -10.40
N SER A 41 4.30 6.88 -9.97
CA SER A 41 4.20 8.14 -9.23
C SER A 41 4.98 9.22 -9.95
N ARG A 42 4.38 10.42 -10.06
CA ARG A 42 5.02 11.61 -10.65
C ARG A 42 5.18 12.66 -9.57
N TYR A 43 6.39 13.17 -9.41
CA TYR A 43 6.68 14.20 -8.40
C TYR A 43 7.84 15.09 -8.84
N SER A 44 8.04 16.19 -8.12
CA SER A 44 9.16 17.10 -8.34
C SER A 44 10.16 17.01 -7.19
N PHE A 45 11.42 16.72 -7.51
CA PHE A 45 12.53 16.70 -6.57
C PHE A 45 13.47 17.87 -6.88
N GLY A 46 13.53 18.88 -6.01
CA GLY A 46 14.36 20.06 -6.25
C GLY A 46 14.02 20.84 -7.53
N GLY A 47 12.77 20.77 -8.00
CA GLY A 47 12.30 21.41 -9.23
C GLY A 47 12.52 20.59 -10.51
N ILE A 48 13.02 19.36 -10.39
CA ILE A 48 13.16 18.41 -11.49
C ILE A 48 12.01 17.41 -11.42
N GLU A 49 11.34 17.16 -12.55
CA GLU A 49 10.28 16.14 -12.63
C GLU A 49 10.90 14.75 -12.65
N GLU A 50 10.47 13.91 -11.73
CA GLU A 50 10.84 12.50 -11.63
C GLU A 50 9.59 11.63 -11.81
N ILE A 51 9.72 10.56 -12.59
CA ILE A 51 8.69 9.54 -12.78
C ILE A 51 9.21 8.24 -12.17
N MET A 52 8.57 7.78 -11.10
CA MET A 52 8.87 6.51 -10.46
C MET A 52 7.90 5.45 -10.94
N ILE A 53 8.44 4.32 -11.42
CA ILE A 53 7.69 3.09 -11.69
C ILE A 53 8.09 2.05 -10.65
N ALA A 54 7.12 1.53 -9.91
CA ALA A 54 7.28 0.47 -8.94
C ALA A 54 6.58 -0.82 -9.40
N GLU A 55 7.24 -1.96 -9.19
CA GLU A 55 6.63 -3.29 -9.32
C GLU A 55 6.56 -3.90 -7.92
N ILE A 56 5.33 -4.19 -7.47
CA ILE A 56 5.04 -4.66 -6.12
C ILE A 56 4.41 -6.05 -6.19
N GLU A 57 4.86 -6.93 -5.31
CA GLU A 57 4.26 -8.23 -5.02
C GLU A 57 3.80 -8.25 -3.56
N GLN A 58 2.53 -8.58 -3.33
CA GLN A 58 1.99 -8.78 -1.99
C GLN A 58 2.04 -10.26 -1.62
N ILE A 59 2.64 -10.56 -0.46
CA ILE A 59 2.71 -11.90 0.13
C ILE A 59 2.10 -11.79 1.53
N GLU A 60 0.86 -12.25 1.66
CA GLU A 60 0.04 -12.04 2.88
C GLU A 60 -0.10 -10.53 3.19
N GLU A 61 0.36 -10.09 4.36
CA GLU A 61 0.39 -8.70 4.79
C GLU A 61 1.73 -8.01 4.45
N SER A 62 2.68 -8.74 3.86
CA SER A 62 3.99 -8.20 3.47
C SER A 62 3.98 -7.74 2.02
N ILE A 63 4.75 -6.70 1.72
CA ILE A 63 5.01 -6.28 0.34
C ILE A 63 6.51 -6.32 0.07
N ILE A 64 6.87 -6.76 -1.13
CA ILE A 64 8.23 -6.70 -1.66
C ILE A 64 8.15 -6.20 -3.10
N GLY A 65 9.18 -5.50 -3.54
CA GLY A 65 9.17 -4.97 -4.89
C GLY A 65 10.47 -4.32 -5.29
N SER A 66 10.43 -3.72 -6.46
CA SER A 66 11.50 -2.89 -6.98
C SER A 66 10.93 -1.64 -7.62
N TYR A 67 11.76 -0.64 -7.82
CA TYR A 67 11.36 0.54 -8.58
C TYR A 67 12.51 1.08 -9.43
N ALA A 68 12.12 1.81 -10.47
CA ALA A 68 13.00 2.63 -11.29
C ALA A 68 12.45 4.04 -11.35
N VAL A 69 13.33 5.03 -11.39
CA VAL A 69 13.02 6.44 -11.53
C VAL A 69 13.67 6.96 -12.80
N GLU A 70 12.88 7.61 -13.63
CA GLU A 70 13.34 8.38 -14.78
C GLU A 70 13.40 9.86 -14.39
N VAL A 71 14.56 10.51 -14.59
CA VAL A 71 14.78 11.92 -14.26
C VAL A 71 14.81 12.77 -15.52
N ALA A 72 13.74 13.52 -15.76
CA ALA A 72 13.64 14.42 -16.91
C ALA A 72 14.21 15.81 -16.57
N PRO A 73 15.03 16.45 -17.43
CA PRO A 73 15.42 16.06 -18.79
C PRO A 73 16.74 15.28 -18.88
N SER A 74 17.38 14.96 -17.75
CA SER A 74 18.74 14.41 -17.73
C SER A 74 18.87 13.05 -18.42
N GLY A 75 17.79 12.25 -18.44
CA GLY A 75 17.82 10.86 -18.92
C GLY A 75 18.60 9.92 -17.99
N GLU A 76 19.16 10.43 -16.89
CA GLU A 76 19.73 9.62 -15.83
C GLU A 76 18.58 8.99 -15.04
N GLY A 77 18.75 7.73 -14.65
CA GLY A 77 17.78 7.01 -13.84
C GLY A 77 18.46 6.36 -12.64
N TYR A 78 17.66 6.10 -11.62
CA TYR A 78 18.10 5.30 -10.48
C TYR A 78 16.99 4.33 -10.10
N GLY A 79 17.33 3.32 -9.31
CA GLY A 79 16.36 2.31 -8.90
C GLY A 79 16.73 1.71 -7.56
N GLY A 80 15.81 0.93 -7.03
CA GLY A 80 15.96 0.37 -5.70
C GLY A 80 14.97 -0.74 -5.41
N VAL A 81 14.95 -1.13 -4.15
CA VAL A 81 14.04 -2.16 -3.62
C VAL A 81 12.98 -1.52 -2.74
N ILE A 82 11.82 -2.15 -2.72
CA ILE A 82 10.68 -1.80 -1.87
C ILE A 82 10.43 -2.97 -0.93
N PHE A 83 10.19 -2.69 0.35
CA PHE A 83 9.68 -3.66 1.30
C PHE A 83 8.77 -2.99 2.31
N GLY A 84 7.78 -3.68 2.84
CA GLY A 84 6.77 -3.05 3.69
C GLY A 84 5.64 -3.97 4.07
N THR A 85 4.53 -3.36 4.47
CA THR A 85 3.32 -4.06 4.90
C THR A 85 2.04 -3.41 4.40
N ILE A 86 1.00 -4.21 4.29
CA ILE A 86 -0.39 -3.77 4.08
C ILE A 86 -1.28 -4.30 5.22
N ASP A 87 -2.09 -3.40 5.80
CA ASP A 87 -3.11 -3.71 6.82
C ASP A 87 -4.43 -3.06 6.40
N GLY A 88 -5.34 -3.90 5.87
CA GLY A 88 -6.53 -3.42 5.19
C GLY A 88 -6.16 -2.53 4.00
N ASP A 89 -6.60 -1.29 4.01
CA ASP A 89 -6.28 -0.31 2.96
C ASP A 89 -5.00 0.48 3.22
N LYS A 90 -4.34 0.32 4.38
CA LYS A 90 -3.13 1.07 4.74
C LYS A 90 -1.89 0.38 4.20
N VAL A 91 -1.03 1.14 3.55
CA VAL A 91 0.24 0.67 2.97
C VAL A 91 1.39 1.41 3.62
N LYS A 92 2.34 0.68 4.19
CA LYS A 92 3.58 1.25 4.73
C LYS A 92 4.76 0.62 4.02
N ALA A 93 5.58 1.42 3.36
CA ALA A 93 6.68 0.90 2.55
C ALA A 93 7.97 1.66 2.80
N PHE A 94 9.09 0.94 2.81
CA PHE A 94 10.43 1.46 2.79
C PHE A 94 11.01 1.27 1.40
N TYR A 95 11.76 2.28 0.95
CA TYR A 95 12.46 2.31 -0.32
C TYR A 95 13.93 2.50 -0.01
N LEU A 96 14.78 1.66 -0.60
CA LEU A 96 16.23 1.73 -0.46
C LEU A 96 16.87 1.78 -1.84
N ALA A 97 17.71 2.78 -2.08
CA ALA A 97 18.47 2.90 -3.33
C ALA A 97 19.86 3.47 -3.11
N THR A 98 20.70 3.26 -4.13
CA THR A 98 21.95 3.99 -4.33
C THR A 98 21.82 4.86 -5.57
N ARG A 99 21.87 6.18 -5.40
CA ARG A 99 21.83 7.15 -6.50
C ARG A 99 23.26 7.54 -6.86
N SER A 100 23.60 7.45 -8.15
CA SER A 100 24.89 7.96 -8.63
C SER A 100 24.96 9.47 -8.38
N SER A 101 26.03 9.94 -7.76
CA SER A 101 26.34 11.37 -7.69
C SER A 101 27.45 11.62 -8.71
N GLY A 102 27.23 12.50 -9.69
CA GLY A 102 28.10 12.67 -10.86
C GLY A 102 29.57 12.96 -10.51
N GLY A 103 30.37 11.89 -10.34
CA GLY A 103 31.80 11.94 -9.97
C GLY A 103 32.10 11.90 -8.47
N GLY A 104 31.09 11.77 -7.60
CA GLY A 104 31.24 11.65 -6.14
C GLY A 104 30.89 10.26 -5.61
N ASP A 105 30.90 10.10 -4.29
CA ASP A 105 30.43 8.87 -3.65
C ASP A 105 28.93 8.68 -3.92
N PRO A 106 28.46 7.45 -4.22
CA PRO A 106 27.04 7.20 -4.41
C PRO A 106 26.23 7.58 -3.17
N LEU A 107 25.10 8.27 -3.38
CA LEU A 107 24.20 8.62 -2.30
C LEU A 107 23.37 7.40 -1.93
N THR A 108 23.46 6.98 -0.67
CA THR A 108 22.50 6.00 -0.12
C THR A 108 21.25 6.75 0.28
N THR A 109 20.12 6.37 -0.29
CA THR A 109 18.82 7.00 -0.01
C THR A 109 17.89 6.01 0.67
N ILE A 110 17.16 6.49 1.67
CA ILE A 110 16.07 5.77 2.30
C ILE A 110 14.82 6.64 2.24
N SER A 111 13.73 6.05 1.77
CA SER A 111 12.41 6.65 1.87
C SER A 111 11.47 5.75 2.65
N PHE A 112 10.50 6.36 3.32
CA PHE A 112 9.38 5.70 3.97
C PHE A 112 8.09 6.34 3.48
N THR A 113 7.08 5.54 3.17
CA THR A 113 5.75 6.01 2.84
C THR A 113 4.73 5.50 3.84
N ASP A 114 3.81 6.37 4.24
CA ASP A 114 2.59 6.02 4.97
C ASP A 114 1.41 6.39 4.07
N GLY A 115 0.86 5.38 3.41
CA GLY A 115 -0.14 5.51 2.37
C GLY A 115 -1.39 4.68 2.60
N ARG A 116 -2.35 4.88 1.71
CA ARG A 116 -3.63 4.18 1.70
C ARG A 116 -4.11 3.94 0.27
N LEU A 117 -4.65 2.75 0.00
CA LEU A 117 -5.47 2.52 -1.20
C LEU A 117 -6.77 3.30 -1.06
N VAL A 118 -6.98 4.28 -1.93
CA VAL A 118 -8.25 5.00 -2.00
C VAL A 118 -9.24 4.31 -2.93
N ASP A 119 -8.73 3.51 -3.87
CA ASP A 119 -9.43 2.59 -4.77
C ASP A 119 -8.42 1.53 -5.27
N GLU A 120 -8.87 0.61 -6.14
CA GLU A 120 -8.03 -0.47 -6.68
C GLU A 120 -6.86 0.05 -7.55
N GLU A 121 -6.92 1.29 -8.03
CA GLU A 121 -5.98 1.87 -9.00
C GLU A 121 -5.12 2.99 -8.40
N THR A 122 -5.34 3.38 -7.14
CA THR A 122 -4.73 4.58 -6.58
C THR A 122 -4.27 4.39 -5.14
N ILE A 123 -3.00 4.72 -4.88
CA ILE A 123 -2.43 4.88 -3.54
C ILE A 123 -2.17 6.36 -3.29
N ARG A 124 -2.53 6.87 -2.12
CA ARG A 124 -2.21 8.22 -1.65
C ARG A 124 -1.62 8.19 -0.26
N GLY A 125 -0.68 9.07 0.03
CA GLY A 125 -0.07 9.12 1.36
C GLY A 125 0.91 10.26 1.52
N GLU A 126 1.71 10.16 2.57
CA GLU A 126 2.86 11.01 2.83
C GLU A 126 4.14 10.19 2.65
N PHE A 127 5.18 10.80 2.07
CA PHE A 127 6.52 10.23 2.00
C PHE A 127 7.47 10.98 2.94
N HIS A 128 8.51 10.28 3.36
CA HIS A 128 9.63 10.81 4.12
C HIS A 128 10.92 10.28 3.48
N TYR A 129 11.81 11.17 3.08
CA TYR A 129 13.05 10.87 2.39
C TYR A 129 14.24 11.34 3.22
N ARG A 130 15.32 10.56 3.20
CA ARG A 130 16.64 10.95 3.70
C ARG A 130 17.74 10.34 2.86
N ASP A 131 18.84 11.08 2.68
CA ASP A 131 20.07 10.54 2.10
C ASP A 131 21.28 10.62 3.02
N SER A 132 22.38 10.01 2.58
CA SER A 132 23.67 9.99 3.26
C SER A 132 24.23 11.40 3.51
N ASP A 133 23.87 12.37 2.68
CA ASP A 133 24.27 13.79 2.80
C ASP A 133 23.38 14.58 3.76
N GLN A 134 22.46 13.90 4.45
CA GLN A 134 21.55 14.48 5.45
C GLN A 134 20.47 15.39 4.85
N THR A 135 20.21 15.30 3.55
CA THR A 135 19.02 15.94 2.97
C THR A 135 17.78 15.25 3.52
N VAL A 136 16.76 16.03 3.89
CA VAL A 136 15.47 15.52 4.37
C VAL A 136 14.35 16.18 3.59
N LEU A 137 13.43 15.37 3.08
CA LEU A 137 12.24 15.84 2.36
C LEU A 137 11.03 15.03 2.82
N SER A 138 9.86 15.65 2.76
CA SER A 138 8.59 14.97 3.01
C SER A 138 7.46 15.70 2.31
N GLY A 139 6.38 15.00 2.06
CA GLY A 139 5.16 15.60 1.52
C GLY A 139 4.19 14.55 0.99
N PRO A 140 3.08 15.02 0.38
CA PRO A 140 2.09 14.13 -0.18
C PRO A 140 2.63 13.44 -1.43
N TYR A 141 2.17 12.21 -1.66
CA TYR A 141 2.36 11.51 -2.93
C TYR A 141 1.07 10.85 -3.40
N GLU A 142 1.00 10.61 -4.69
CA GLU A 142 0.00 9.78 -5.34
C GLU A 142 0.71 8.79 -6.25
N ALA A 143 0.26 7.53 -6.24
CA ALA A 143 0.68 6.51 -7.17
C ALA A 143 -0.54 5.90 -7.87
N LYS A 144 -0.42 5.68 -9.17
CA LYS A 144 -1.46 5.13 -10.05
C LYS A 144 -1.05 3.79 -10.60
N ARG A 145 -1.97 2.83 -10.61
CA ARG A 145 -1.74 1.54 -11.24
C ARG A 145 -1.67 1.71 -12.77
N ILE A 146 -0.77 0.96 -13.42
CA ILE A 146 -0.58 0.96 -14.88
C ILE A 146 -0.46 -0.44 -15.46
#